data_AF-A0A1V5X8D7-F1
#
_entry.id   AF-A0A1V5X8D7-F1
#
_cell.length_a   1.000
_cell.length_b   1.000
_cell.length_c   1.000
_cell.angle_alpha   90.00
_cell.angle_beta   90.00
_cell.angle_gamma   90.00
#
_symmetry.space_group_name_H-M   'P 1'
#
loop_
_entity.id
_entity.type
_entity.pdbx_description
1 polymer ?
#
loop_
_entity_poly.entity_id
_entity_poly.type
_entity_poly.pdbx_seq_one_letter_code
_entity_poly.pdbx_strand_id
1 'polypeptide(L)'
;MPYIPDEHKKYNLLPQSCLDGGEVFSYDSDLVYGLESLLDNKYSLIPYGYDSYEEYYEHLDSISAENPSVKEKIEELKKDIKKRNIKENWSIAKYVGDTTDGVFGLTHDRYYYFPCSADDITYDGIIDDEEFTSYMNYPLSKSLWEIVEDPLKLLERVLH
;
A
#
# COMPACT_ATOMS: atom_id res chain seq x y z
N MET A 1 15.12 -1.38 1.48
CA MET A 1 14.77 -0.73 0.20
C MET A 1 13.55 -1.46 -0.32
N PRO A 2 12.48 -0.75 -0.72
CA PRO A 2 11.26 -1.41 -1.15
C PRO A 2 11.53 -2.26 -2.39
N TYR A 3 10.81 -3.37 -2.51
CA TYR A 3 10.76 -4.10 -3.76
C TYR A 3 10.10 -3.22 -4.84
N ILE A 4 10.76 -3.03 -5.98
CA ILE A 4 10.19 -2.37 -7.16
C ILE A 4 10.41 -3.31 -8.34
N PRO A 5 9.34 -3.76 -9.04
CA PRO A 5 9.45 -4.58 -10.23
C PRO A 5 10.36 -3.92 -11.28
N ASP A 6 11.13 -4.73 -12.02
CA ASP A 6 12.12 -4.20 -12.98
C ASP A 6 11.49 -3.26 -14.02
N GLU A 7 10.28 -3.57 -14.47
CA GLU A 7 9.52 -2.80 -15.46
C GLU A 7 9.11 -1.42 -14.94
N HIS A 8 9.01 -1.27 -13.61
CA HIS A 8 8.56 -0.06 -12.92
C HIS A 8 9.73 0.87 -12.53
N LYS A 9 10.98 0.38 -12.53
CA LYS A 9 12.18 1.13 -12.11
C LYS A 9 12.37 2.46 -12.87
N LYS A 10 11.87 2.53 -14.10
CA LYS A 10 11.94 3.73 -14.96
C LYS A 10 11.08 4.91 -14.47
N TYR A 11 10.15 4.69 -13.54
CA TYR A 11 9.21 5.70 -13.06
C TYR A 11 9.67 6.43 -11.79
N ASN A 12 10.83 6.08 -11.23
CA ASN A 12 11.33 6.69 -9.99
C ASN A 12 10.26 6.72 -8.87
N LEU A 13 9.58 5.58 -8.68
CA LEU A 13 8.56 5.39 -7.65
C LEU A 13 9.22 5.24 -6.28
N LEU A 14 8.54 5.68 -5.22
CA LEU A 14 9.01 5.58 -3.83
C LEU A 14 10.41 6.18 -3.59
N PRO A 15 10.76 7.36 -4.11
CA PRO A 15 12.08 7.96 -3.99
C PRO A 15 12.57 8.07 -2.54
N GLN A 16 11.71 8.42 -1.58
CA GLN A 16 12.13 8.54 -0.17
C GLN A 16 12.33 7.16 0.44
N SER A 17 11.44 6.19 0.23
CA SER A 17 11.65 4.81 0.73
C SER A 17 12.86 4.15 0.07
N CYS A 18 13.20 4.52 -1.16
CA CYS A 18 14.44 4.09 -1.82
C CYS A 18 15.71 4.68 -1.17
N LEU A 19 15.62 5.89 -0.61
CA LEU A 19 16.72 6.55 0.09
C LEU A 19 16.87 6.06 1.54
N ASP A 20 15.76 6.01 2.28
CA ASP A 20 15.75 5.75 3.72
C ASP A 20 15.69 4.24 4.05
N GLY A 21 15.25 3.42 3.10
CA GLY A 21 14.90 2.02 3.37
C GLY A 21 13.43 1.88 3.74
N GLY A 22 13.04 0.68 4.18
CA GLY A 22 11.63 0.34 4.41
C GLY A 22 10.90 -0.18 3.16
N GLU A 23 9.99 -1.11 3.40
CA GLU A 23 9.01 -1.60 2.44
C GLU A 23 7.69 -0.83 2.60
N VAL A 24 6.94 -0.72 1.50
CA VAL A 24 5.60 -0.13 1.49
C VAL A 24 4.56 -1.21 1.26
N PHE A 25 3.45 -1.11 1.97
CA PHE A 25 2.44 -2.16 2.04
C PHE A 25 1.06 -1.60 1.70
N SER A 26 0.33 -2.28 0.82
CA SER A 26 -1.14 -2.21 0.79
C SER A 26 -1.70 -3.27 1.73
N TYR A 27 -2.75 -2.94 2.48
CA TYR A 27 -3.35 -3.86 3.45
C TYR A 27 -4.84 -3.58 3.62
N ASP A 28 -5.62 -4.61 3.96
CA ASP A 28 -7.00 -4.43 4.38
C ASP A 28 -7.07 -3.79 5.78
N SER A 29 -7.46 -2.51 5.82
CA SER A 29 -7.55 -1.76 7.08
C SER A 29 -8.61 -2.30 8.03
N ASP A 30 -9.72 -2.83 7.51
CA ASP A 30 -10.78 -3.39 8.34
C ASP A 30 -10.31 -4.70 9.01
N LEU A 31 -9.55 -5.52 8.28
CA LEU A 31 -8.93 -6.72 8.83
C LEU A 31 -7.89 -6.38 9.91
N VAL A 32 -7.03 -5.38 9.65
CA VAL A 32 -6.02 -4.90 10.61
C VAL A 32 -6.68 -4.39 11.88
N TYR A 33 -7.59 -3.41 11.79
CA TYR A 33 -8.25 -2.83 12.96
C TYR A 33 -9.14 -3.85 13.69
N GLY A 34 -9.81 -4.74 12.95
CA GLY A 34 -10.59 -5.82 13.52
C GLY A 34 -9.75 -6.81 14.34
N LEU A 35 -8.50 -7.04 13.92
CA LEU A 35 -7.56 -7.90 14.62
C LEU A 35 -6.91 -7.21 15.83
N GLU A 36 -6.55 -5.92 15.71
CA GLU A 36 -6.08 -5.11 16.83
C GLU A 36 -7.12 -5.06 17.96
N SER A 37 -8.40 -4.88 17.61
CA SER A 37 -9.51 -4.90 18.55
C SER A 37 -9.64 -6.23 19.31
N LEU A 38 -9.42 -7.37 18.63
CA LEU A 38 -9.39 -8.69 19.27
C LEU A 38 -8.20 -8.90 20.20
N LEU A 39 -7.15 -8.10 20.04
CA LEU A 39 -5.95 -8.08 20.86
C LEU A 39 -5.99 -6.97 21.91
N ASP A 40 -7.17 -6.43 22.21
CA ASP A 40 -7.39 -5.31 23.13
C ASP A 40 -6.54 -4.07 22.79
N ASN A 41 -6.22 -3.87 21.51
CA ASN A 41 -5.34 -2.81 21.00
C ASN A 41 -3.95 -2.77 21.66
N LYS A 42 -3.47 -3.92 22.17
CA LYS A 42 -2.16 -4.03 22.82
C LYS A 42 -1.00 -3.95 21.82
N TYR A 43 -1.25 -4.33 20.57
CA TYR A 43 -0.27 -4.36 19.49
C TYR A 43 -0.76 -3.47 18.34
N SER A 44 0.16 -2.76 17.69
CA SER A 44 -0.11 -2.15 16.40
C SER A 44 0.25 -3.14 15.30
N LEU A 45 -0.71 -3.41 14.41
CA LEU A 45 -0.61 -4.33 13.29
C LEU A 45 -0.49 -3.61 11.95
N ILE A 46 -0.54 -2.28 11.95
CA ILE A 46 -0.26 -1.46 10.76
C ILE A 46 1.17 -1.81 10.26
N PRO A 47 1.32 -2.24 8.99
CA PRO A 47 2.61 -2.63 8.41
C PRO A 47 3.45 -1.40 8.06
N TYR A 48 3.90 -0.66 9.06
CA TYR A 48 4.71 0.56 8.90
C TYR A 48 6.08 0.40 9.56
N GLY A 49 7.13 0.84 8.85
CA GLY A 49 8.50 0.85 9.36
C GLY A 49 9.27 -0.47 9.27
N TYR A 50 8.76 -1.45 8.52
CA TYR A 50 9.45 -2.73 8.27
C TYR A 50 10.32 -2.64 7.03
N ASP A 51 11.50 -3.27 7.06
CA ASP A 51 12.43 -3.32 5.93
C ASP A 51 12.00 -4.31 4.84
N SER A 52 11.18 -5.30 5.19
CA SER A 52 10.66 -6.30 4.25
C SER A 52 9.34 -6.93 4.71
N TYR A 53 8.67 -7.64 3.78
CA TYR A 53 7.49 -8.44 4.11
C TYR A 53 7.80 -9.54 5.14
N GLU A 54 8.98 -10.16 5.07
CA GLU A 54 9.42 -11.20 5.99
C GLU A 54 9.53 -10.69 7.42
N GLU A 55 10.14 -9.52 7.62
CA GLU A 55 10.25 -8.91 8.95
C GLU A 55 8.86 -8.63 9.55
N TYR A 56 7.94 -8.11 8.74
CA TYR A 56 6.55 -7.91 9.16
C TYR A 56 5.87 -9.25 9.52
N TYR A 57 6.10 -10.31 8.74
CA TYR A 57 5.52 -11.62 9.04
C TYR A 57 6.09 -12.25 10.32
N GLU A 58 7.38 -12.06 10.61
CA GLU A 58 7.99 -12.49 11.87
C GLU A 58 7.35 -11.79 13.08
N HIS A 59 7.07 -10.48 12.95
CA HIS A 59 6.33 -9.75 13.97
C HIS A 59 4.93 -10.34 14.17
N LEU A 60 4.17 -10.58 13.10
CA LEU A 60 2.86 -11.23 13.19
C LEU A 60 2.92 -12.64 13.80
N ASP A 61 3.95 -13.42 13.47
CA ASP A 61 4.18 -14.74 14.06
C ASP A 61 4.39 -14.67 15.57
N SER A 62 5.15 -13.68 16.05
CA SER A 62 5.38 -13.47 17.48
C SER A 62 4.07 -13.19 18.22
N ILE A 63 3.19 -12.35 17.65
CA ILE A 63 1.88 -12.02 18.23
C ILE A 63 1.00 -13.27 18.26
N SER A 64 1.00 -14.07 17.18
CA SER A 64 0.21 -15.29 17.09
C SER A 64 0.65 -16.37 18.09
N ALA A 65 1.94 -16.42 18.42
CA ALA A 65 2.50 -17.33 19.39
C ALA A 65 2.08 -16.97 20.83
N GLU A 66 2.03 -15.67 21.15
CA GLU A 66 1.53 -15.16 22.42
C GLU A 66 0.00 -15.24 22.54
N ASN A 67 -0.71 -15.17 21.41
CA ASN A 67 -2.17 -15.11 21.36
C ASN A 67 -2.74 -16.17 20.39
N PRO A 68 -2.75 -17.47 20.77
CA PRO A 68 -3.17 -18.54 19.87
C PRO A 68 -4.61 -18.42 19.36
N SER A 69 -5.48 -17.69 20.06
CA SER A 69 -6.88 -17.44 19.68
C SER A 69 -7.03 -16.64 18.40
N VAL A 70 -6.06 -15.80 18.04
CA VAL A 70 -6.10 -14.96 16.83
C VAL A 70 -5.26 -15.51 15.68
N LYS A 71 -4.63 -16.68 15.86
CA LYS A 71 -3.69 -17.27 14.89
C LYS A 71 -4.29 -17.40 13.49
N GLU A 72 -5.54 -17.85 13.39
CA GLU A 72 -6.20 -18.01 12.09
C GLU A 72 -6.38 -16.67 11.36
N LYS A 73 -6.77 -15.62 12.08
CA LYS A 73 -6.90 -14.27 11.52
C LYS A 73 -5.55 -13.63 11.17
N ILE A 74 -4.50 -13.91 11.93
CA ILE A 74 -3.15 -13.50 11.55
C ILE A 74 -2.72 -14.17 10.24
N GLU A 75 -3.01 -15.45 10.06
CA GLU A 75 -2.73 -16.14 8.79
C GLU A 75 -3.59 -15.63 7.63
N GLU A 76 -4.82 -15.18 7.91
CA GLU A 76 -5.65 -14.46 6.94
C GLU A 76 -5.00 -13.13 6.52
N LEU A 77 -4.55 -12.32 7.48
CA LEU A 77 -3.86 -11.06 7.22
C LEU A 77 -2.59 -11.27 6.39
N LYS A 78 -1.76 -12.26 6.73
CA LYS A 78 -0.56 -12.57 5.93
C LYS A 78 -0.92 -12.93 4.48
N LYS A 79 -2.00 -13.67 4.26
CA LYS A 79 -2.46 -14.02 2.90
C LYS A 79 -2.97 -12.79 2.15
N ASP A 80 -3.71 -11.92 2.83
CA ASP A 80 -4.20 -10.66 2.27
C ASP A 80 -3.02 -9.79 1.79
N ILE A 81 -2.05 -9.54 2.68
CA ILE A 81 -0.83 -8.78 2.37
C ILE A 81 -0.11 -9.37 1.16
N LYS A 82 0.10 -10.69 1.10
CA LYS A 82 0.78 -11.33 -0.04
C LYS A 82 0.07 -11.09 -1.37
N LYS A 83 -1.27 -11.08 -1.37
CA LYS A 83 -2.07 -10.89 -2.58
C LYS A 83 -2.12 -9.42 -3.00
N ARG A 84 -2.29 -8.52 -2.03
CA ARG A 84 -2.39 -7.07 -2.27
C ARG A 84 -1.05 -6.47 -2.65
N ASN A 85 0.08 -7.06 -2.29
CA ASN A 85 1.42 -6.49 -2.53
C ASN A 85 2.17 -7.10 -3.72
N ILE A 86 1.45 -7.72 -4.67
CA ILE A 86 2.01 -8.04 -5.99
C ILE A 86 2.07 -6.74 -6.78
N LYS A 87 3.18 -6.02 -6.68
CA LYS A 87 3.33 -4.66 -7.23
C LYS A 87 3.16 -4.60 -8.74
N GLU A 88 3.41 -5.68 -9.46
CA GLU A 88 3.15 -5.83 -10.89
C GLU A 88 1.65 -5.71 -11.25
N ASN A 89 0.76 -5.92 -10.28
CA ASN A 89 -0.68 -5.69 -10.46
C ASN A 89 -1.07 -4.25 -10.16
N TRP A 90 -0.22 -3.46 -9.51
CA TRP A 90 -0.54 -2.09 -9.12
C TRP A 90 -0.54 -1.19 -10.34
N SER A 91 -1.48 -0.26 -10.35
CA SER A 91 -1.52 0.75 -11.40
C SER A 91 -0.57 1.88 -11.07
N ILE A 92 -0.08 2.57 -12.10
CA ILE A 92 0.87 3.66 -11.99
C ILE A 92 0.29 4.85 -12.75
N ALA A 93 0.19 5.98 -12.06
CA ALA A 93 -0.19 7.24 -12.66
C ALA A 93 0.81 8.33 -12.31
N LYS A 94 0.97 9.29 -13.22
CA LYS A 94 1.74 10.50 -13.01
C LYS A 94 0.79 11.63 -12.62
N TYR A 95 1.11 12.34 -11.53
CA TYR A 95 0.35 13.50 -11.12
C TYR A 95 0.71 14.72 -11.97
N VAL A 96 -0.29 15.34 -12.61
CA VAL A 96 -0.11 16.51 -13.50
C VAL A 96 -0.78 17.78 -12.96
N GLY A 97 -1.38 17.71 -11.76
CA GLY A 97 -1.90 18.87 -11.04
C GLY A 97 -0.80 19.71 -10.37
N ASP A 98 -1.18 20.85 -9.79
CA ASP A 98 -0.25 21.67 -9.00
C ASP A 98 0.24 20.92 -7.77
N THR A 99 1.52 21.02 -7.44
CA THR A 99 2.07 20.44 -6.21
C THR A 99 1.28 20.91 -4.99
N THR A 100 0.88 19.96 -4.15
CA THR A 100 0.21 20.24 -2.87
C THR A 100 1.19 20.02 -1.72
N ASP A 101 1.27 20.98 -0.79
CA ASP A 101 2.14 20.89 0.38
C ASP A 101 1.53 19.99 1.47
N GLY A 102 2.38 19.30 2.23
CA GLY A 102 2.01 18.56 3.44
C GLY A 102 2.41 17.08 3.44
N VAL A 103 2.11 16.38 4.54
CA VAL A 103 2.46 14.96 4.77
C VAL A 103 1.80 14.02 3.75
N PHE A 104 0.73 14.47 3.08
CA PHE A 104 -0.01 13.73 2.05
C PHE A 104 -0.09 14.52 0.74
N GLY A 105 0.91 15.37 0.52
CA GLY A 105 1.02 16.19 -0.68
C GLY A 105 1.30 15.36 -1.93
N LEU A 106 0.76 15.79 -3.06
CA LEU A 106 1.10 15.27 -4.37
C LEU A 106 2.09 16.22 -5.02
N THR A 107 3.15 15.68 -5.62
CA THR A 107 4.18 16.44 -6.31
C THR A 107 3.90 16.42 -7.80
N HIS A 108 3.85 17.59 -8.42
CA HIS A 108 3.74 17.70 -9.88
C HIS A 108 4.83 16.88 -10.57
N ASP A 109 4.47 16.21 -11.66
CA ASP A 109 5.33 15.33 -12.45
C ASP A 109 5.83 14.05 -11.77
N ARG A 110 5.38 13.74 -10.56
CA ARG A 110 5.76 12.53 -9.83
C ARG A 110 4.84 11.35 -10.17
N TYR A 111 5.41 10.14 -10.15
CA TYR A 111 4.68 8.90 -10.36
C TYR A 111 4.28 8.28 -9.01
N TYR A 112 3.09 7.68 -8.99
CA TYR A 112 2.46 7.15 -7.80
C TYR A 112 1.91 5.75 -8.07
N TYR A 113 1.96 4.90 -7.06
CA TYR A 113 1.28 3.60 -7.09
C TYR A 113 -0.17 3.73 -6.65
N PHE A 114 -1.05 3.10 -7.41
CA PHE A 114 -2.43 2.84 -7.08
C PHE A 114 -2.58 1.34 -6.85
N PRO A 115 -2.43 0.87 -5.60
CA PRO A 115 -2.44 -0.54 -5.30
C PRO A 115 -3.80 -1.16 -5.61
N CYS A 116 -3.76 -2.38 -6.12
CA CYS A 116 -4.92 -3.25 -6.27
C CYS A 116 -4.47 -4.71 -6.36
N SER A 117 -5.43 -5.61 -6.21
CA SER A 117 -5.19 -7.04 -6.34
C SER A 117 -6.04 -7.62 -7.47
N ALA A 118 -5.61 -8.74 -8.04
CA ALA A 118 -6.38 -9.44 -9.07
C ALA A 118 -7.70 -10.02 -8.50
N ASP A 119 -7.74 -10.30 -7.20
CA ASP A 119 -8.92 -10.85 -6.50
C ASP A 119 -9.94 -9.75 -6.16
N ASP A 120 -9.48 -8.51 -5.96
CA ASP A 120 -10.27 -7.34 -5.59
C ASP A 120 -9.71 -6.08 -6.25
N ILE A 121 -10.40 -5.62 -7.30
CA ILE A 121 -10.06 -4.41 -8.08
C ILE A 121 -10.88 -3.23 -7.52
N THR A 122 -10.54 -2.85 -6.30
CA THR A 122 -11.14 -1.72 -5.59
C THR A 122 -10.08 -0.65 -5.36
N TYR A 123 -10.47 0.62 -5.47
CA TYR A 123 -9.58 1.72 -5.12
C TYR A 123 -9.48 1.83 -3.61
N ASP A 124 -8.25 1.83 -3.13
CA ASP A 124 -7.96 1.80 -1.70
C ASP A 124 -6.86 2.81 -1.35
N GLY A 125 -6.78 3.91 -2.11
CA GLY A 125 -5.78 4.96 -1.88
C GLY A 125 -4.60 4.92 -2.86
N ILE A 126 -3.56 5.66 -2.50
CA ILE A 126 -2.33 5.85 -3.28
C ILE A 126 -1.15 5.55 -2.34
N ILE A 127 -0.06 5.02 -2.89
CA ILE A 127 1.20 4.84 -2.16
C ILE A 127 2.25 5.77 -2.77
N ASP A 128 2.85 6.60 -1.91
CA ASP A 128 3.89 7.54 -2.33
C ASP A 128 5.29 7.24 -1.76
N ASP A 129 5.44 7.11 -0.43
CA ASP A 129 6.74 6.89 0.23
C ASP A 129 6.64 6.29 1.66
N GLU A 130 5.57 6.53 2.40
CA GLU A 130 5.49 6.15 3.81
C GLU A 130 4.42 5.08 4.06
N GLU A 131 3.15 5.48 4.03
CA GLU A 131 2.04 4.61 4.40
C GLU A 131 1.01 4.55 3.27
N PHE A 132 0.35 3.42 3.18
CA PHE A 132 -0.85 3.26 2.37
C PHE A 132 -2.01 4.03 2.98
N THR A 133 -2.63 4.88 2.17
CA THR A 133 -3.53 5.92 2.65
C THR A 133 -4.99 5.66 2.27
N SER A 134 -5.50 4.45 2.47
CA SER A 134 -6.91 4.12 2.14
C SER A 134 -7.93 5.03 2.81
N TYR A 135 -7.58 5.57 3.97
CA TYR A 135 -8.38 6.53 4.74
C TYR A 135 -8.34 7.97 4.21
N MET A 136 -7.60 8.25 3.12
CA MET A 136 -7.42 9.59 2.57
C MET A 136 -8.14 9.78 1.24
N ASN A 137 -8.82 10.93 1.11
CA ASN A 137 -9.48 11.35 -0.12
C ASN A 137 -8.50 12.04 -1.07
N TYR A 138 -7.72 11.26 -1.81
CA TYR A 138 -6.96 11.81 -2.94
C TYR A 138 -7.87 12.24 -4.09
N PRO A 139 -7.49 13.26 -4.85
CA PRO A 139 -8.30 13.71 -5.97
C PRO A 139 -8.32 12.63 -7.06
N LEU A 140 -9.50 12.21 -7.52
CA LEU A 140 -9.65 11.21 -8.58
C LEU A 140 -10.06 11.81 -9.93
N SER A 141 -9.85 13.12 -10.12
CA SER A 141 -10.18 13.74 -11.41
C SER A 141 -9.21 13.28 -12.49
N LYS A 142 -9.73 12.84 -13.65
CA LYS A 142 -8.90 12.49 -14.82
C LYS A 142 -7.99 13.61 -15.28
N SER A 143 -8.35 14.86 -15.00
CA SER A 143 -7.53 16.02 -15.39
C SER A 143 -6.23 16.16 -14.59
N LEU A 144 -6.12 15.45 -13.45
CA LEU A 144 -4.98 15.54 -12.54
C LEU A 144 -4.01 14.36 -12.66
N TRP A 145 -4.36 13.34 -13.46
CA TRP A 145 -3.59 12.10 -13.56
C TRP A 145 -3.40 11.67 -15.00
N GLU A 146 -2.16 11.36 -15.36
CA GLU A 146 -1.82 10.66 -16.58
C GLU A 146 -1.61 9.18 -16.24
N ILE A 147 -2.44 8.28 -16.79
CA ILE A 147 -2.30 6.83 -16.61
C ILE A 147 -1.09 6.35 -17.39
N VAL A 148 -0.21 5.60 -16.74
CA VAL A 148 1.05 5.14 -17.31
C VAL A 148 1.04 3.62 -17.46
N GLU A 149 0.67 2.92 -16.40
CA GLU A 149 0.42 1.47 -16.40
C GLU A 149 -0.86 1.18 -15.61
N ASP A 150 -1.75 0.35 -16.14
CA ASP A 150 -3.04 0.02 -15.50
C ASP A 150 -3.42 -1.44 -15.78
N PRO A 151 -2.62 -2.41 -15.30
CA PRO A 151 -2.70 -3.81 -15.72
C PRO A 151 -4.07 -4.45 -15.41
N LEU A 152 -4.70 -4.03 -14.31
CA LEU A 152 -6.01 -4.51 -13.88
C LEU A 152 -7.17 -3.54 -14.17
N LYS A 153 -6.90 -2.44 -14.88
CA LYS A 153 -7.88 -1.41 -15.23
C LYS A 153 -8.53 -0.74 -14.02
N LEU A 154 -7.79 -0.57 -12.94
CA LEU A 154 -8.24 0.17 -11.76
C LEU A 154 -8.45 1.63 -12.12
N LEU A 155 -7.43 2.28 -12.72
CA LEU A 155 -7.44 3.72 -13.00
C LEU A 155 -8.51 4.09 -14.03
N GLU A 156 -8.71 3.26 -15.05
CA GLU A 156 -9.81 3.41 -16.01
C GLU A 156 -11.20 3.49 -15.33
N ARG A 157 -11.38 2.78 -14.20
CA ARG A 157 -12.64 2.72 -13.45
C ARG A 157 -12.82 3.86 -12.47
N VAL A 158 -11.76 4.26 -11.78
CA VAL A 158 -11.87 5.10 -10.57
C VAL A 158 -11.67 6.58 -10.87
N LEU A 159 -10.87 6.91 -11.89
CA LEU A 159 -10.69 8.28 -12.33
C LEU A 159 -11.92 8.75 -13.10
N HIS A 160 -12.42 9.96 -12.83
CA HIS A 160 -13.61 10.54 -13.45
C HIS A 160 -13.50 12.03 -13.81
#